data_AF-A0A8S9LU92-F1
#
_entry.id   AF-A0A8S9LU92-F1
#
_cell.length_a   1.000
_cell.length_b   1.000
_cell.length_c   1.000
_cell.angle_alpha   90.00
_cell.angle_beta   90.00
_cell.angle_gamma   90.00
#
_symmetry.space_group_name_H-M   'P 1'
#
loop_
_entity.id
_entity.type
_entity.pdbx_description
1 polymer ?
#
loop_
_entity_poly.entity_id
_entity_poly.type
_entity_poly.pdbx_seq_one_letter_code
_entity_poly.pdbx_strand_id
1 'polypeptide(L)'
;MHDPSINLNFGSRSNPKHDFPVSFATAFAEAPLGTTTTTSADKLHLLVSEFRFLTEPIDRVKRLLSYATALAPLEDSARVPANRVTGCTTQVWLEIKKDELGRMRFKADSDSEISKGFCSCLIWTSTVLNRRK
;
A
#
# COMPACT_ATOMS: atom_id res chain seq x y z
N MET A 1 5.70 -33.21 -47.62
CA MET A 1 4.91 -32.27 -48.46
C MET A 1 3.46 -32.73 -48.38
N HIS A 2 2.55 -31.82 -48.02
CA HIS A 2 1.09 -31.97 -47.82
C HIS A 2 0.63 -32.32 -46.39
N ASP A 3 0.28 -31.26 -45.65
CA ASP A 3 -0.99 -31.18 -44.91
C ASP A 3 -2.11 -30.90 -45.95
N PRO A 4 -3.33 -31.45 -45.82
CA PRO A 4 -4.40 -30.56 -45.36
C PRO A 4 -5.56 -31.24 -44.59
N SER A 5 -5.92 -30.66 -43.44
CA SER A 5 -7.26 -30.12 -43.09
C SER A 5 -8.52 -30.74 -43.74
N ILE A 6 -9.47 -31.25 -42.96
CA ILE A 6 -10.94 -31.12 -43.22
C ILE A 6 -11.73 -31.04 -41.89
N ASN A 7 -12.46 -29.92 -41.74
CA ASN A 7 -13.58 -29.67 -40.82
C ASN A 7 -14.82 -30.48 -41.23
N LEU A 8 -15.75 -30.80 -40.30
CA LEU A 8 -17.19 -30.74 -40.56
C LEU A 8 -18.03 -30.89 -39.27
N ASN A 9 -19.20 -30.27 -39.33
CA ASN A 9 -19.93 -29.64 -38.24
C ASN A 9 -21.19 -30.43 -37.82
N PHE A 10 -21.62 -30.18 -36.58
CA PHE A 10 -22.99 -30.18 -36.05
C PHE A 10 -23.90 -31.43 -36.13
N GLY A 11 -24.44 -31.82 -34.97
CA GLY A 11 -25.56 -32.76 -34.86
C GLY A 11 -26.11 -32.84 -33.44
N SER A 12 -27.14 -32.05 -33.18
CA SER A 12 -27.88 -31.90 -31.92
C SER A 12 -28.55 -33.20 -31.45
N ARG A 13 -28.56 -33.45 -30.13
CA ARG A 13 -29.58 -34.31 -29.49
C ARG A 13 -29.92 -33.84 -28.07
N SER A 14 -31.21 -33.92 -27.80
CA SER A 14 -31.99 -33.31 -26.73
C SER A 14 -31.93 -34.02 -25.37
N ASN A 15 -32.03 -33.19 -24.32
CA ASN A 15 -32.46 -33.31 -22.91
C ASN A 15 -32.97 -34.67 -22.36
N PRO A 16 -32.76 -34.95 -21.06
CA PRO A 16 -33.92 -34.82 -20.17
C PRO A 16 -33.68 -34.16 -18.80
N LYS A 17 -34.80 -33.63 -18.32
CA LYS A 17 -35.10 -32.88 -17.09
C LYS A 17 -34.73 -33.64 -15.81
N HIS A 18 -34.17 -32.93 -14.84
CA HIS A 18 -34.39 -33.22 -13.42
C HIS A 18 -34.62 -31.93 -12.65
N ASP A 19 -35.87 -31.76 -12.21
CA ASP A 19 -36.33 -30.77 -11.26
C ASP A 19 -35.82 -31.12 -9.85
N PHE A 20 -35.14 -30.17 -9.19
CA PHE A 20 -35.15 -30.07 -7.73
C PHE A 20 -35.06 -28.59 -7.33
N PRO A 21 -36.12 -28.01 -6.74
CA PRO A 21 -36.05 -26.66 -6.18
C PRO A 21 -35.58 -26.77 -4.73
N VAL A 22 -34.34 -26.38 -4.45
CA VAL A 22 -33.91 -26.07 -3.09
C VAL A 22 -33.80 -24.56 -2.96
N SER A 23 -34.86 -24.01 -2.39
CA SER A 23 -34.92 -22.67 -1.83
C SER A 23 -33.71 -22.43 -0.92
N PHE A 24 -32.75 -21.64 -1.38
CA PHE A 24 -31.70 -21.11 -0.53
C PHE A 24 -32.18 -19.75 -0.03
N ALA A 25 -32.81 -19.76 1.14
CA ALA A 25 -33.29 -18.56 1.80
C ALA A 25 -32.16 -17.55 1.98
N THR A 26 -32.47 -16.33 1.58
CA THR A 26 -31.65 -15.13 1.67
C THR A 26 -31.33 -14.82 3.14
N ALA A 27 -30.15 -15.25 3.61
CA ALA A 27 -29.52 -14.63 4.77
C ALA A 27 -28.50 -13.61 4.25
N PHE A 28 -28.96 -12.40 3.93
CA PHE A 28 -28.07 -11.24 3.98
C PHE A 28 -27.73 -11.04 5.46
N ALA A 29 -26.74 -11.77 5.94
CA ALA A 29 -26.00 -11.37 7.11
C ALA A 29 -25.31 -10.07 6.72
N GLU A 30 -25.99 -8.96 7.00
CA GLU A 30 -25.40 -7.63 7.04
C GLU A 30 -24.38 -7.67 8.18
N ALA A 31 -23.17 -8.16 7.86
CA ALA A 31 -22.03 -7.99 8.72
C ALA A 31 -21.90 -6.48 8.95
N PRO A 32 -21.85 -6.00 10.21
CA PRO A 32 -21.61 -4.59 10.45
C PRO A 32 -20.27 -4.28 9.80
N LEU A 33 -20.29 -3.45 8.75
CA LEU A 33 -19.12 -2.77 8.25
C LEU A 33 -18.70 -1.80 9.35
N GLY A 34 -18.06 -2.33 10.39
CA GLY A 34 -17.36 -1.56 11.38
C GLY A 34 -16.35 -0.72 10.62
N THR A 35 -16.52 0.59 10.70
CA THR A 35 -15.60 1.58 10.16
C THR A 35 -14.26 1.42 10.88
N THR A 36 -13.41 0.52 10.38
CA THR A 36 -12.04 0.34 10.86
C THR A 36 -11.28 1.61 10.51
N THR A 37 -11.34 2.58 11.41
CA THR A 37 -10.60 3.83 11.30
C THR A 37 -9.15 3.50 11.61
N THR A 38 -8.40 3.04 10.61
CA THR A 38 -6.99 2.67 10.74
C THR A 38 -6.19 3.83 11.34
N THR A 39 -5.74 3.65 12.57
CA THR A 39 -4.97 4.64 13.32
C THR A 39 -3.48 4.57 12.93
N SER A 40 -2.69 5.55 13.36
CA SER A 40 -1.23 5.51 13.19
C SER A 40 -0.59 4.33 13.95
N ALA A 41 -1.17 3.92 15.08
CA ALA A 41 -0.73 2.75 15.84
C ALA A 41 -0.95 1.44 15.06
N ASP A 42 -2.11 1.29 14.41
CA ASP A 42 -2.41 0.12 13.57
C ASP A 42 -1.44 0.02 12.40
N LYS A 43 -1.13 1.16 11.77
CA LYS A 43 -0.13 1.25 10.71
C LYS A 43 1.25 0.83 11.19
N LEU A 44 1.71 1.37 12.32
CA LEU A 44 2.99 0.99 12.91
C LEU A 44 3.05 -0.52 13.20
N HIS A 45 1.97 -1.10 13.74
CA HIS A 45 1.90 -2.52 13.98
C HIS A 45 2.02 -3.34 12.68
N LEU A 46 1.38 -2.90 11.60
CA LEU A 46 1.51 -3.55 10.29
C LEU A 46 2.94 -3.53 9.76
N LEU A 47 3.63 -2.38 9.82
CA LEU A 47 5.04 -2.28 9.43
C LEU A 47 5.93 -3.19 10.28
N VAL A 48 5.78 -3.15 11.60
CA VAL A 48 6.56 -4.00 12.50
C VAL A 48 6.33 -5.48 12.20
N SER A 49 5.08 -5.88 11.97
CA SER A 49 4.71 -7.24 11.59
C SER A 49 5.38 -7.66 10.27
N GLU A 50 5.31 -6.80 9.25
CA GLU A 50 5.95 -7.02 7.96
C GLU A 50 7.46 -7.25 8.08
N PHE A 51 8.19 -6.36 8.78
CA PHE A 51 9.63 -6.51 8.97
C PHE A 51 9.99 -7.71 9.86
N ARG A 52 9.10 -8.18 10.74
CA ARG A 52 9.30 -9.39 11.54
C ARG A 52 9.23 -10.66 10.70
N PHE A 53 8.40 -10.70 9.66
CA PHE A 53 8.33 -11.84 8.74
C PHE A 53 9.58 -12.01 7.88
N LEU A 54 10.39 -10.96 7.74
CA LEU A 54 11.70 -11.03 7.07
C LEU A 54 12.73 -11.62 8.04
N THR A 55 13.08 -12.89 7.83
CA THR A 55 14.01 -13.63 8.69
C THR A 55 15.46 -13.24 8.43
N GLU A 56 15.82 -13.04 7.16
CA GLU A 56 17.18 -12.66 6.78
C GLU A 56 17.42 -11.16 7.03
N PRO A 57 18.49 -10.77 7.74
CA PRO A 57 18.79 -9.36 8.02
C PRO A 57 18.89 -8.52 6.73
N ILE A 58 19.46 -9.10 5.67
CA ILE A 58 19.61 -8.42 4.38
C ILE A 58 18.26 -8.11 3.73
N ASP A 59 17.24 -8.95 3.93
CA ASP A 59 15.93 -8.72 3.33
C ASP A 59 15.19 -7.56 3.98
N ARG A 60 15.43 -7.31 5.28
CA ARG A 60 14.95 -6.09 5.96
C ARG A 60 15.57 -4.84 5.34
N VAL A 61 16.87 -4.88 5.05
CA VAL A 61 17.56 -3.77 4.38
C VAL A 61 17.01 -3.56 2.97
N LYS A 62 16.85 -4.63 2.17
CA LYS A 62 16.24 -4.54 0.83
C LYS A 62 14.83 -3.95 0.89
N ARG A 63 14.03 -4.37 1.87
CA ARG A 63 12.67 -3.84 2.04
C ARG A 63 12.67 -2.35 2.37
N LEU A 64 13.57 -1.93 3.26
CA LEU A 64 13.75 -0.53 3.61
C LEU A 64 14.17 0.33 2.40
N LEU A 65 15.10 -0.18 1.59
CA LEU A 65 15.52 0.47 0.34
C LEU A 65 14.38 0.54 -0.69
N SER A 66 13.53 -0.48 -0.77
CA SER A 66 12.31 -0.41 -1.58
C SER A 66 11.41 0.75 -1.15
N TYR A 67 11.23 1.00 0.15
CA TYR A 67 10.49 2.17 0.61
C TYR A 67 11.19 3.50 0.31
N ALA A 68 12.53 3.53 0.32
CA ALA A 68 13.29 4.71 -0.09
C ALA A 68 13.01 5.05 -1.57
N THR A 69 13.03 4.04 -2.45
CA THR A 69 12.75 4.25 -3.88
C THR A 69 11.31 4.67 -4.18
N ALA A 70 10.36 4.26 -3.33
CA ALA A 70 8.96 4.64 -3.46
C ALA A 70 8.64 6.03 -2.87
N LEU A 71 9.58 6.64 -2.13
CA LEU A 71 9.39 7.95 -1.53
C LEU A 71 9.34 9.02 -2.64
N ALA A 72 8.31 9.86 -2.59
CA ALA A 72 8.20 10.97 -3.53
C ALA A 72 9.42 11.92 -3.38
N PRO A 73 10.08 12.31 -4.48
CA PRO A 73 11.27 13.14 -4.41
C PRO A 73 10.96 14.52 -3.83
N LEU A 74 11.89 15.01 -3.01
CA LEU A 74 11.86 16.37 -2.50
C LEU A 74 12.45 17.33 -3.54
N GLU A 75 11.74 18.42 -3.81
CA GLU A 75 12.20 19.48 -4.70
C GLU A 75 13.47 20.15 -4.15
N ASP A 76 14.41 20.53 -5.02
CA ASP A 76 15.67 21.15 -4.59
C ASP A 76 15.45 22.47 -3.83
N SER A 77 14.40 23.21 -4.18
CA SER A 77 13.98 24.43 -3.48
C SER A 77 13.59 24.18 -2.02
N ALA A 78 13.21 22.95 -1.66
CA ALA A 78 12.86 22.56 -0.31
C ALA A 78 14.06 22.01 0.49
N ARG A 79 15.24 21.83 -0.13
CA ARG A 79 16.49 21.43 0.55
C ARG A 79 17.19 22.61 1.22
N VAL A 80 16.45 23.35 2.03
CA VAL A 80 16.92 24.55 2.73
C VAL A 80 17.23 24.25 4.20
N PRO A 81 18.10 25.04 4.87
CA PRO A 81 18.41 24.85 6.28
C PRO A 81 17.18 24.83 7.21
N ALA A 82 16.13 25.59 6.86
CA ALA A 82 14.88 25.62 7.63
C ALA A 82 14.11 24.29 7.66
N ASN A 83 14.30 23.44 6.63
CA ASN A 83 13.69 22.11 6.55
C ASN A 83 14.61 21.01 7.08
N ARG A 84 15.81 21.35 7.56
CA ARG A 84 16.81 20.38 7.99
C ARG A 84 16.42 19.78 9.34
N VAL A 85 16.42 18.46 9.43
CA VAL A 85 16.22 17.74 10.69
C VAL A 85 17.56 17.65 11.41
N THR A 86 17.63 18.23 12.61
CA THR A 86 18.85 18.24 13.43
C THR A 86 18.96 16.98 14.28
N GLY A 87 20.19 16.55 14.57
CA GLY A 87 20.47 15.40 15.45
C GLY A 87 20.57 14.05 14.73
N CYS A 88 20.34 14.01 13.42
CA CYS A 88 20.66 12.85 12.59
C CYS A 88 22.14 12.86 12.19
N THR A 89 22.77 11.67 12.16
CA THR A 89 24.13 11.50 11.62
C THR A 89 24.17 11.80 10.12
N THR A 90 23.11 11.41 9.41
CA THR A 90 22.86 11.69 8.01
C THR A 90 22.09 13.00 7.86
N GLN A 91 22.24 13.67 6.72
CA GLN A 91 21.45 14.86 6.43
C GLN A 91 20.05 14.44 6.03
N VAL A 92 19.04 15.03 6.68
CA VAL A 92 17.62 14.79 6.39
C VAL A 92 16.93 16.13 6.24
N TRP A 93 16.08 16.25 5.22
CA TRP A 93 15.19 17.39 5.01
C TRP A 93 13.74 16.92 5.06
N LEU A 94 12.89 17.69 5.71
CA LEU A 94 11.45 17.43 5.84
C LEU A 94 10.68 18.70 5.49
N GLU A 95 9.92 18.66 4.40
CA GLU A 95 8.95 19.68 4.06
C GLU A 95 7.56 19.25 4.55
N ILE A 96 6.87 20.17 5.23
CA ILE A 96 5.53 19.96 5.74
C ILE A 96 4.62 21.06 5.19
N LYS A 97 3.56 20.66 4.48
CA LYS A 97 2.55 21.56 3.92
C LYS A 97 1.16 21.14 4.38
N LYS A 98 0.28 22.10 4.65
CA LYS A 98 -1.13 21.83 4.92
C LYS A 98 -1.91 22.00 3.62
N ASP A 99 -2.71 21.02 3.23
CA ASP A 99 -3.57 21.13 2.06
C ASP A 99 -4.87 21.91 2.36
N GLU A 100 -5.63 22.22 1.31
CA GLU A 100 -6.88 22.99 1.38
C GLU A 100 -7.94 22.35 2.30
N LEU A 101 -7.87 21.02 2.48
CA LEU A 101 -8.76 20.26 3.36
C LEU A 101 -8.24 20.16 4.81
N GLY A 102 -7.13 20.86 5.08
CA GLY A 102 -6.47 20.94 6.37
C GLY A 102 -5.62 19.73 6.72
N ARG A 103 -5.30 18.85 5.77
CA ARG A 103 -4.46 17.67 6.00
C ARG A 103 -2.98 18.01 5.87
N MET A 104 -2.17 17.40 6.70
CA MET A 104 -0.72 17.54 6.61
C MET A 104 -0.15 16.67 5.49
N ARG A 105 0.71 17.25 4.67
CA ARG A 105 1.46 16.65 3.57
C ARG A 105 2.93 16.71 3.93
N PHE A 106 3.60 15.59 3.82
CA PHE A 106 5.01 15.45 4.16
C PHE A 106 5.77 15.05 2.91
N LYS A 107 6.89 15.71 2.64
CA LYS A 107 7.92 15.27 1.69
C LYS A 107 9.23 15.25 2.44
N ALA A 108 10.05 14.24 2.20
CA ALA A 108 11.35 14.14 2.86
C ALA A 108 12.41 13.62 1.90
N ASP A 109 13.66 13.94 2.19
CA ASP A 109 14.81 13.38 1.52
C ASP A 109 16.00 13.29 2.48
N SER A 110 16.99 12.48 2.12
CA SER A 110 18.22 12.31 2.89
C SER A 110 19.41 11.99 1.99
N ASP A 111 20.61 12.32 2.44
CA ASP A 111 21.86 11.88 1.80
C ASP A 111 22.14 10.37 1.96
N SER A 112 21.32 9.65 2.72
CA SER A 112 21.37 8.19 2.88
C SER A 112 20.08 7.52 2.45
N GLU A 113 20.18 6.49 1.61
CA GLU A 113 19.02 5.67 1.18
C GLU A 113 18.36 4.96 2.36
N ILE A 114 19.14 4.55 3.37
CA ILE A 114 18.61 3.91 4.57
C ILE A 114 17.74 4.89 5.36
N SER A 115 18.24 6.12 5.54
CA SER A 115 17.48 7.18 6.21
C SER A 115 16.23 7.57 5.41
N LYS A 116 16.30 7.66 4.08
CA LYS A 116 15.11 7.84 3.22
C LYS A 116 14.06 6.75 3.42
N GLY A 117 14.49 5.49 3.54
CA GLY A 117 13.59 4.37 3.81
C GLY A 117 12.85 4.56 5.13
N PHE A 118 13.54 4.96 6.21
CA PHE A 118 12.89 5.27 7.48
C PHE A 118 11.94 6.48 7.40
N CYS A 119 12.32 7.54 6.68
CA CYS A 119 11.43 8.67 6.42
C CYS A 119 10.14 8.23 5.72
N SER A 120 10.24 7.35 4.73
CA SER A 120 9.09 6.77 4.02
C SER A 120 8.15 6.01 4.96
N CYS A 121 8.69 5.16 5.85
CA CYS A 121 7.90 4.48 6.88
C CYS A 121 7.18 5.48 7.80
N LEU A 122 7.89 6.48 8.32
CA LEU A 122 7.33 7.48 9.23
C LEU A 122 6.22 8.30 8.57
N ILE A 123 6.43 8.76 7.34
CA ILE A 123 5.42 9.52 6.59
C ILE A 123 4.17 8.70 6.35
N TRP A 124 4.31 7.42 5.98
CA TRP A 124 3.17 6.54 5.77
C TRP A 124 2.35 6.34 7.06
N THR A 125 3.02 6.21 8.21
CA THR A 125 2.36 6.10 9.52
C THR A 125 1.68 7.39 9.97
N SER A 126 2.28 8.56 9.67
CA SER A 126 1.80 9.87 10.11
C SER A 126 0.67 10.42 9.25
N THR A 127 0.53 9.95 8.01
CA THR A 127 -0.53 10.39 7.09
C THR A 127 -1.88 9.80 7.51
N VAL A 128 -2.50 10.37 8.54
CA VAL A 128 -3.87 10.05 8.97
C VAL A 128 -4.82 11.10 8.38
N LEU A 129 -5.84 10.63 7.65
CA LEU A 129 -6.94 11.47 7.16
C LEU A 129 -7.65 12.11 8.36
N ASN A 130 -7.60 13.43 8.39
CA ASN A 130 -8.27 14.38 9.28
C ASN A 130 -9.41 13.77 10.12
N ARG A 131 -9.17 13.48 11.40
CA ARG A 131 -10.23 13.37 12.40
C ARG A 131 -10.72 14.79 12.67
N ARG A 132 -11.69 15.27 11.89
CA ARG A 132 -12.51 16.41 12.32
C ARG A 132 -13.25 15.98 13.59
N LYS A 133 -13.01 16.68 14.70
CA LYS A 133 -14.01 16.81 15.77
C LYS A 133 -14.99 17.89 15.35
#